data_AF-W4K2N2-F1
#
_entry.id   AF-W4K2N2-F1
#
_cell.length_a   1.000
_cell.length_b   1.000
_cell.length_c   1.000
_cell.angle_alpha   90.00
_cell.angle_beta   90.00
_cell.angle_gamma   90.00
#
_symmetry.space_group_name_H-M   'P 1'
#
loop_
_entity.id
_entity.type
_entity.pdbx_description
1 polymer ?
#
loop_
_entity_poly.entity_id
_entity_poly.type
_entity_poly.pdbx_seq_one_letter_code
_entity_poly.pdbx_strand_id
1 'polypeptide(L)'
;MCSSSRQVARCSAHPISKNIPLFQKVQKQVDNLSEFVSSLPALMKQVVVYTYASLGQTYVSSSEGRRAGWALCAVNVAVWAAWQIPRLRPFMHIHFAHNPLSGKTYTMFTSIFSHASIIHLVFNCMALTSFASAAGNWMGHEQRSTSELQEATEIYHFYAFFISAGLFSSLVSHVVSARFRFPRLVAQLARKPPSEATARTSVAATLTSSLTSVAKTPPPVTGAIAAAEAATPAAAILPSLGASGAVYASVILSALAFPNAEVSLVFPPTGSIPIGYGVGGLLLLDCVGALRGWRIMDHYAHLGGAAFGVLYYAYGMQAWDATRVRLMGATQQLKKWSSIERPGSKGGNRTGA
;
A
#
# COMPACT_ATOMS: atom_id res chain seq x y z
N MET A 1 -3.77 4.71 37.78
CA MET A 1 -4.89 4.97 38.71
C MET A 1 -6.17 5.15 37.91
N CYS A 2 -7.01 4.11 37.82
CA CYS A 2 -8.34 4.18 37.20
C CYS A 2 -9.37 4.48 38.29
N SER A 3 -9.98 5.66 38.28
CA SER A 3 -10.93 6.09 39.32
C SER A 3 -12.22 6.62 38.72
N SER A 4 -12.96 5.77 38.03
CA SER A 4 -14.38 5.99 37.76
C SER A 4 -15.05 4.69 37.31
N SER A 5 -16.08 4.26 38.04
CA SER A 5 -16.85 3.03 37.78
C SER A 5 -17.55 3.02 36.39
N ARG A 6 -17.65 4.18 35.71
CA ARG A 6 -18.13 4.25 34.31
C ARG A 6 -17.06 3.93 33.27
N GLN A 7 -15.77 4.10 33.58
CA GLN A 7 -14.67 3.74 32.67
C GLN A 7 -14.39 2.24 32.67
N VAL A 8 -14.54 1.58 33.82
CA VAL A 8 -14.32 0.12 33.96
C VAL A 8 -15.28 -0.70 33.07
N ALA A 9 -16.53 -0.22 32.91
CA ALA A 9 -17.52 -0.88 32.04
C ALA A 9 -17.19 -0.76 30.52
N ARG A 10 -16.44 0.27 30.10
CA ARG A 10 -16.11 0.51 28.68
C ARG A 10 -14.76 -0.06 28.25
N CYS A 11 -13.84 -0.27 29.20
CA CYS A 11 -12.58 -1.00 28.95
C CYS A 11 -12.80 -2.49 28.64
N SER A 12 -14.00 -3.01 28.85
CA SER A 12 -14.33 -4.44 28.76
C SER A 12 -15.14 -4.83 27.52
N ALA A 13 -15.27 -3.96 26.51
CA ALA A 13 -15.81 -4.37 25.22
C ALA A 13 -14.76 -5.25 24.51
N HIS A 14 -14.81 -6.55 24.79
CA HIS A 14 -14.02 -7.58 24.12
C HIS A 14 -14.07 -7.40 22.59
N PRO A 15 -12.99 -7.72 21.84
CA PRO A 15 -12.95 -7.62 20.37
C PRO A 15 -14.14 -8.30 19.67
N ILE A 16 -14.75 -9.28 20.35
CA ILE A 16 -15.89 -10.07 19.91
C ILE A 16 -17.17 -9.23 19.77
N SER A 17 -17.39 -8.18 20.59
CA SER A 17 -18.68 -7.46 20.61
C SER A 17 -18.88 -6.53 19.41
N LYS A 18 -17.80 -5.98 18.82
CA LYS A 18 -17.88 -5.11 17.63
C LYS A 18 -18.43 -5.86 16.40
N ASN A 19 -18.16 -7.15 16.29
CA ASN A 19 -18.49 -7.94 15.09
C ASN A 19 -19.80 -8.73 15.20
N ILE A 20 -20.58 -8.61 16.28
CA ILE A 20 -21.83 -9.36 16.48
C ILE A 20 -22.81 -9.20 15.28
N PRO A 21 -23.10 -7.98 14.78
CA PRO A 21 -24.01 -7.83 13.64
C PRO A 21 -23.47 -8.48 12.37
N LEU A 22 -22.15 -8.43 12.17
CA LEU A 22 -21.51 -9.05 11.02
C LEU A 22 -21.53 -10.58 11.14
N PHE A 23 -21.27 -11.12 12.32
CA PHE A 23 -21.37 -12.54 12.61
C PHE A 23 -22.78 -13.06 12.32
N GLN A 24 -23.81 -12.37 12.82
CA GLN A 24 -25.21 -12.71 12.55
C GLN A 24 -25.54 -12.69 11.06
N LYS A 25 -25.01 -11.70 10.32
CA LYS A 25 -25.17 -11.62 8.87
C LYS A 25 -24.54 -12.81 8.15
N VAL A 26 -23.30 -13.16 8.50
CA VAL A 26 -22.60 -14.31 7.90
C VAL A 26 -23.28 -15.62 8.26
N GLN A 27 -23.74 -15.79 9.51
CA GLN A 27 -24.51 -16.97 9.92
C GLN A 27 -25.78 -17.12 9.08
N LYS A 28 -26.55 -16.03 8.90
CA LYS A 28 -27.74 -16.04 8.02
C LYS A 28 -27.40 -16.42 6.58
N GLN A 29 -26.24 -15.98 6.07
CA GLN A 29 -25.80 -16.38 4.72
C GLN A 29 -25.43 -17.85 4.63
N VAL A 30 -24.80 -18.42 5.67
CA VAL A 30 -24.52 -19.86 5.78
C VAL A 30 -25.82 -20.66 5.79
N ASP A 31 -26.82 -20.22 6.57
CA ASP A 31 -28.11 -20.89 6.68
C ASP A 31 -28.84 -20.89 5.33
N ASN A 32 -28.93 -19.72 4.67
CA ASN A 32 -29.51 -19.59 3.33
C ASN A 32 -28.79 -20.46 2.29
N LEU A 33 -27.45 -20.53 2.36
CA LEU A 33 -26.67 -21.36 1.46
C LEU A 33 -26.96 -22.85 1.69
N SER A 34 -27.00 -23.28 2.95
CA SER A 34 -27.31 -24.66 3.34
C SER A 34 -28.68 -25.12 2.83
N GLU A 35 -29.66 -24.20 2.84
CA GLU A 35 -30.99 -24.42 2.26
C GLU A 35 -30.93 -24.50 0.72
N PHE A 36 -30.22 -23.57 0.07
CA PHE A 36 -30.09 -23.55 -1.39
C PHE A 36 -29.41 -24.82 -1.94
N VAL A 37 -28.37 -25.33 -1.26
CA VAL A 37 -27.67 -26.54 -1.68
C VAL A 37 -28.26 -27.84 -1.08
N SER A 38 -29.46 -27.78 -0.51
CA SER A 38 -30.11 -28.93 0.12
C SER A 38 -30.38 -30.10 -0.84
N SER A 39 -30.49 -29.83 -2.14
CA SER A 39 -30.71 -30.82 -3.20
C SER A 39 -29.43 -31.52 -3.67
N LEU A 40 -28.24 -31.07 -3.24
CA LEU A 40 -26.98 -31.69 -3.61
C LEU A 40 -26.72 -32.98 -2.80
N PRO A 41 -25.94 -33.93 -3.34
CA PRO A 41 -25.45 -35.09 -2.59
C PRO A 41 -24.73 -34.65 -1.29
N ALA A 42 -24.87 -35.43 -0.23
CA ALA A 42 -24.42 -35.06 1.12
C ALA A 42 -22.97 -34.57 1.18
N LEU A 43 -22.06 -35.22 0.44
CA LEU A 43 -20.65 -34.83 0.35
C LEU A 43 -20.47 -33.43 -0.26
N MET A 44 -21.17 -33.13 -1.36
CA MET A 44 -21.08 -31.83 -2.03
C MET A 44 -21.68 -30.72 -1.16
N LYS A 45 -22.83 -30.98 -0.53
CA LYS A 45 -23.43 -30.05 0.43
C LYS A 45 -22.47 -29.75 1.58
N GLN A 46 -21.87 -30.78 2.18
CA GLN A 46 -20.96 -30.61 3.31
C GLN A 46 -19.72 -29.81 2.91
N VAL A 47 -19.11 -30.10 1.76
CA VAL A 47 -17.94 -29.36 1.27
C VAL A 47 -18.27 -27.88 1.04
N VAL A 48 -19.40 -27.58 0.38
CA VAL A 48 -19.79 -26.20 0.08
C VAL A 48 -20.08 -25.41 1.35
N VAL A 49 -20.93 -25.96 2.25
CA VAL A 49 -21.32 -25.28 3.49
C VAL A 49 -20.12 -25.11 4.42
N TYR A 50 -19.29 -26.15 4.59
CA TYR A 50 -18.09 -26.07 5.43
C TYR A 50 -17.09 -25.03 4.88
N THR A 51 -16.84 -25.04 3.58
CA THR A 51 -15.91 -24.08 2.97
C THR A 51 -16.41 -22.65 3.15
N TYR A 52 -17.70 -22.40 2.87
CA TYR A 52 -18.29 -21.08 3.03
C TYR A 52 -18.28 -20.62 4.49
N ALA A 53 -18.67 -21.49 5.42
CA ALA A 53 -18.64 -21.21 6.85
C ALA A 53 -17.21 -20.95 7.36
N SER A 54 -16.22 -21.72 6.90
CA SER A 54 -14.81 -21.55 7.29
C SER A 54 -14.25 -20.21 6.80
N LEU A 55 -14.55 -19.83 5.56
CA LEU A 55 -14.15 -18.53 5.00
C LEU A 55 -14.87 -17.39 5.70
N GLY A 56 -16.18 -17.53 5.93
CA GLY A 56 -16.99 -16.56 6.65
C GLY A 56 -16.49 -16.35 8.08
N GLN A 57 -16.17 -17.43 8.80
CA GLN A 57 -15.63 -17.36 10.15
C GLN A 57 -14.27 -16.67 10.16
N THR A 58 -13.37 -17.04 9.24
CA THR A 58 -12.05 -16.41 9.07
C THR A 58 -12.20 -14.91 8.78
N TYR A 59 -13.21 -14.53 8.01
CA TYR A 59 -13.52 -13.14 7.71
C TYR A 59 -13.96 -12.37 8.95
N VAL A 60 -14.93 -12.91 9.69
CA VAL A 60 -15.50 -12.25 10.88
C VAL A 60 -14.51 -12.21 12.06
N SER A 61 -13.68 -13.24 12.21
CA SER A 61 -12.69 -13.31 13.29
C SER A 61 -11.45 -12.46 13.04
N SER A 62 -11.28 -11.92 11.83
CA SER A 62 -10.14 -11.07 11.49
C SER A 62 -10.35 -9.62 11.91
N SER A 63 -9.25 -8.92 12.21
CA SER A 63 -9.24 -7.48 12.49
C SER A 63 -9.89 -6.69 11.33
N GLU A 64 -10.45 -5.50 11.61
CA GLU A 64 -11.04 -4.72 10.52
C GLU A 64 -9.96 -4.22 9.54
N GLY A 65 -8.75 -3.94 10.03
CA GLY A 65 -7.58 -3.67 9.20
C GLY A 65 -7.27 -4.79 8.21
N ARG A 66 -7.25 -6.06 8.64
CA ARG A 66 -7.03 -7.20 7.73
C ARG A 66 -8.13 -7.32 6.67
N ARG A 67 -9.39 -7.11 7.08
CA ARG A 67 -10.54 -7.10 6.14
C ARG A 67 -10.40 -5.99 5.10
N ALA A 68 -9.92 -4.81 5.50
CA ALA A 68 -9.57 -3.72 4.59
C ALA A 68 -8.50 -4.15 3.57
N GLY A 69 -7.45 -4.82 4.05
CA GLY A 69 -6.38 -5.36 3.22
C GLY A 69 -6.89 -6.36 2.17
N TRP A 70 -7.81 -7.27 2.54
CA TRP A 70 -8.42 -8.20 1.58
C TRP A 70 -9.26 -7.48 0.53
N ALA A 71 -10.03 -6.47 0.91
CA ALA A 71 -10.82 -5.69 -0.03
C ALA A 71 -9.92 -4.98 -1.06
N LEU A 72 -8.83 -4.35 -0.62
CA LEU A 72 -7.84 -3.74 -1.50
C LEU A 72 -7.16 -4.77 -2.40
N CYS A 73 -6.84 -5.95 -1.87
CA CYS A 73 -6.30 -7.05 -2.66
C CYS A 73 -7.26 -7.53 -3.74
N ALA A 74 -8.56 -7.63 -3.44
CA ALA A 74 -9.56 -7.98 -4.44
C ALA A 74 -9.59 -6.95 -5.58
N VAL A 75 -9.49 -5.66 -5.27
CA VAL A 75 -9.38 -4.59 -6.27
C VAL A 75 -8.09 -4.74 -7.10
N ASN A 76 -6.94 -4.95 -6.45
CA ASN A 76 -5.66 -5.14 -7.15
C ASN A 76 -5.68 -6.37 -8.08
N VAL A 77 -6.31 -7.46 -7.65
CA VAL A 77 -6.48 -8.68 -8.47
C VAL A 77 -7.38 -8.40 -9.67
N ALA A 78 -8.49 -7.67 -9.50
CA ALA A 78 -9.36 -7.28 -10.61
C ALA A 78 -8.63 -6.40 -11.63
N VAL A 79 -7.86 -5.41 -11.16
CA VAL A 79 -7.02 -4.55 -12.02
C VAL A 79 -5.95 -5.37 -12.73
N TRP A 80 -5.27 -6.29 -12.03
CA TRP A 80 -4.28 -7.17 -12.64
C TRP A 80 -4.90 -8.11 -13.68
N ALA A 81 -6.10 -8.64 -13.44
CA ALA A 81 -6.83 -9.45 -14.41
C ALA A 81 -7.17 -8.63 -15.67
N ALA A 82 -7.55 -7.35 -15.52
CA ALA A 82 -7.77 -6.46 -16.66
C ALA A 82 -6.50 -6.27 -17.50
N TRP A 83 -5.31 -6.21 -16.89
CA TRP A 83 -4.02 -6.18 -17.60
C TRP A 83 -3.74 -7.44 -18.44
N GLN A 84 -4.32 -8.59 -18.08
CA GLN A 84 -4.14 -9.83 -18.81
C GLN A 84 -4.93 -9.87 -20.12
N ILE A 85 -5.99 -9.06 -20.25
CA ILE A 85 -6.85 -9.02 -21.43
C ILE A 85 -6.20 -8.14 -22.51
N PRO A 86 -5.74 -8.69 -23.66
CA PRO A 86 -4.99 -7.92 -24.66
C PRO A 86 -5.72 -6.69 -25.19
N ARG A 87 -7.05 -6.79 -25.34
CA ARG A 87 -7.91 -5.68 -25.80
C ARG A 87 -7.95 -4.50 -24.83
N LEU A 88 -7.74 -4.74 -23.53
CA LEU A 88 -7.76 -3.70 -22.51
C LEU A 88 -6.38 -3.06 -22.29
N ARG A 89 -5.29 -3.69 -22.72
CA ARG A 89 -3.92 -3.20 -22.46
C ARG A 89 -3.68 -1.75 -22.88
N PRO A 90 -4.13 -1.26 -24.06
CA PRO A 90 -3.95 0.16 -24.42
C PRO A 90 -4.62 1.10 -23.40
N PHE A 91 -5.85 0.78 -22.99
CA PHE A 91 -6.56 1.53 -21.94
C PHE A 91 -5.79 1.47 -20.62
N MET A 92 -5.30 0.29 -20.21
CA MET A 92 -4.56 0.13 -18.97
C MET A 92 -3.23 0.92 -18.98
N HIS A 93 -2.48 0.93 -20.08
CA HIS A 93 -1.26 1.74 -20.20
C HIS A 93 -1.52 3.24 -20.11
N ILE A 94 -2.69 3.70 -20.57
CA ILE A 94 -3.06 5.11 -20.58
C ILE A 94 -3.58 5.58 -19.22
N HIS A 95 -4.32 4.72 -18.52
CA HIS A 95 -5.11 5.09 -17.35
C HIS A 95 -4.63 4.48 -16.04
N PHE A 96 -3.84 3.40 -16.07
CA PHE A 96 -3.46 2.60 -14.90
C PHE A 96 -1.94 2.48 -14.71
N ALA A 97 -1.15 3.14 -15.55
CA ALA A 97 0.30 3.26 -15.41
C ALA A 97 0.67 4.75 -15.31
N HIS A 98 1.46 5.13 -14.31
CA HIS A 98 1.85 6.53 -14.17
C HIS A 98 3.10 6.85 -14.99
N ASN A 99 2.97 7.81 -15.90
CA ASN A 99 4.09 8.41 -16.61
C ASN A 99 4.17 9.91 -16.24
N PRO A 100 5.29 10.37 -15.64
CA PRO A 100 5.45 11.77 -15.23
C PRO A 100 5.28 12.80 -16.34
N LEU A 101 5.51 12.42 -17.60
CA LEU A 101 5.42 13.31 -18.77
C LEU A 101 4.04 13.33 -19.43
N SER A 102 3.11 12.48 -18.97
CA SER A 102 1.78 12.36 -19.60
C SER A 102 0.84 13.52 -19.30
N GLY A 103 1.15 14.35 -18.29
CA GLY A 103 0.24 15.39 -17.77
C GLY A 103 -0.98 14.86 -17.01
N LYS A 104 -1.18 13.53 -16.94
CA LYS A 104 -2.35 12.90 -16.32
C LYS A 104 -2.13 12.65 -14.83
N THR A 105 -2.42 13.64 -14.00
CA THR A 105 -2.22 13.57 -12.54
C THR A 105 -3.03 12.45 -11.87
N TYR A 106 -4.24 12.15 -12.34
CA TYR A 106 -5.05 11.06 -11.78
C TYR A 106 -4.40 9.68 -11.92
N THR A 107 -3.44 9.51 -12.84
CA THR A 107 -2.72 8.23 -12.98
C THR A 107 -1.83 7.93 -11.78
N MET A 108 -1.48 8.94 -10.96
CA MET A 108 -0.85 8.71 -9.65
C MET A 108 -1.76 7.98 -8.67
N PHE A 109 -3.09 8.12 -8.81
CA PHE A 109 -4.05 7.38 -8.00
C PHE A 109 -4.27 5.97 -8.54
N THR A 110 -4.60 5.85 -9.83
CA THR A 110 -4.99 4.56 -10.42
C THR A 110 -3.81 3.58 -10.50
N SER A 111 -2.57 4.07 -10.66
CA SER A 111 -1.36 3.23 -10.67
C SER A 111 -1.07 2.55 -9.33
N ILE A 112 -1.63 3.05 -8.22
CA ILE A 112 -1.56 2.40 -6.90
C ILE A 112 -2.13 0.98 -6.97
N PHE A 113 -3.10 0.72 -7.85
CA PHE A 113 -3.78 -0.58 -7.95
C PHE A 113 -3.17 -1.51 -9.01
N SER A 114 -2.18 -1.06 -9.78
CA SER A 114 -1.57 -1.82 -10.87
C SER A 114 -0.30 -2.56 -10.46
N HIS A 115 -0.09 -3.75 -11.01
CA HIS A 115 1.06 -4.59 -10.68
C HIS A 115 1.72 -5.16 -11.95
N ALA A 116 3.05 -5.09 -12.03
CA ALA A 116 3.81 -5.52 -13.21
C ALA A 116 3.87 -7.04 -13.39
N SER A 117 3.80 -7.81 -12.30
CA SER A 117 3.86 -9.28 -12.34
C SER A 117 2.96 -9.89 -11.27
N ILE A 118 2.57 -11.16 -11.46
CA ILE A 118 1.77 -11.90 -10.48
C ILE A 118 2.53 -12.11 -9.16
N ILE A 119 3.84 -12.36 -9.23
CA ILE A 119 4.67 -12.53 -8.05
C ILE A 119 4.68 -11.23 -7.22
N HIS A 120 4.83 -10.08 -7.89
CA HIS A 120 4.76 -8.77 -7.22
C HIS A 120 3.38 -8.55 -6.57
N LEU A 121 2.29 -8.91 -7.25
CA LEU A 121 0.95 -8.83 -6.70
C LEU A 121 0.77 -9.72 -5.47
N VAL A 122 1.23 -10.96 -5.51
CA VAL A 122 1.12 -11.91 -4.39
C VAL A 122 1.87 -11.39 -3.17
N PHE A 123 3.15 -11.02 -3.31
CA PHE A 123 3.92 -10.47 -2.18
C PHE A 123 3.33 -9.17 -1.65
N ASN A 124 2.86 -8.29 -2.53
CA ASN A 124 2.19 -7.06 -2.12
C ASN A 124 0.93 -7.37 -1.29
N CYS A 125 0.11 -8.33 -1.73
CA CYS A 125 -1.10 -8.70 -1.03
C CYS A 125 -0.87 -9.41 0.31
N MET A 126 0.13 -10.28 0.39
CA MET A 126 0.53 -10.89 1.66
C MET A 126 1.00 -9.84 2.66
N ALA A 127 1.86 -8.92 2.22
CA ALA A 127 2.34 -7.82 3.05
C ALA A 127 1.17 -6.90 3.45
N LEU A 128 0.35 -6.46 2.49
CA LEU A 128 -0.78 -5.58 2.72
C LEU A 128 -1.74 -6.15 3.76
N THR A 129 -2.17 -7.40 3.62
CA THR A 129 -3.11 -8.01 4.56
C THR A 129 -2.53 -8.19 5.97
N SER A 130 -1.23 -8.46 6.06
CA SER A 130 -0.52 -8.63 7.34
C SER A 130 -0.35 -7.28 8.06
N PHE A 131 0.24 -6.30 7.38
CA PHE A 131 0.51 -4.99 7.97
C PHE A 131 -0.75 -4.12 8.09
N ALA A 132 -1.79 -4.34 7.28
CA ALA A 132 -3.09 -3.71 7.50
C ALA A 132 -3.72 -4.14 8.82
N SER A 133 -3.54 -5.40 9.22
CA SER A 133 -3.99 -5.86 10.54
C SER A 133 -3.29 -5.12 11.67
N ALA A 134 -1.97 -5.01 11.61
CA ALA A 134 -1.18 -4.33 12.63
C ALA A 134 -1.52 -2.83 12.68
N ALA A 135 -1.50 -2.15 11.53
CA ALA A 135 -1.86 -0.75 11.39
C ALA A 135 -3.28 -0.46 11.90
N GLY A 136 -4.27 -1.27 11.52
CA GLY A 136 -5.66 -1.12 11.96
C GLY A 136 -5.82 -1.26 13.48
N ASN A 137 -5.14 -2.25 14.08
CA ASN A 137 -5.15 -2.44 15.53
C ASN A 137 -4.53 -1.25 16.26
N TRP A 138 -3.43 -0.69 15.74
CA TRP A 138 -2.83 0.53 16.29
C TRP A 138 -3.77 1.74 16.15
N MET A 139 -4.36 1.95 14.97
CA MET A 139 -5.34 3.03 14.77
C MET A 139 -6.49 2.90 15.77
N GLY A 140 -7.07 1.71 15.94
CA GLY A 140 -8.14 1.47 16.90
C GLY A 140 -7.73 1.67 18.36
N HIS A 141 -6.46 1.52 18.70
CA HIS A 141 -5.91 1.87 20.02
C HIS A 141 -5.83 3.39 20.19
N GLU A 142 -5.21 4.08 19.23
CA GLU A 142 -5.02 5.55 19.27
C GLU A 142 -6.34 6.31 19.29
N GLN A 143 -7.37 5.83 18.60
CA GLN A 143 -8.71 6.44 18.65
C GLN A 143 -9.23 6.55 20.09
N ARG A 144 -8.92 5.60 20.98
CA ARG A 144 -9.38 5.61 22.38
C ARG A 144 -8.67 6.66 23.24
N SER A 145 -7.49 7.12 22.81
CA SER A 145 -6.75 8.20 23.48
C SER A 145 -7.08 9.59 22.94
N THR A 146 -7.88 9.69 21.87
CA THR A 146 -8.30 10.98 21.28
C THR A 146 -9.62 11.49 21.87
N SER A 147 -10.13 12.62 21.38
CA SER A 147 -11.38 13.20 21.89
C SER A 147 -12.55 12.19 21.89
N GLU A 148 -13.46 12.30 22.86
CA GLU A 148 -14.63 11.41 23.00
C GLU A 148 -15.70 11.59 21.89
N LEU A 149 -15.36 12.31 20.81
CA LEU A 149 -16.24 12.49 19.67
C LEU A 149 -16.39 11.19 18.89
N GLN A 150 -17.58 10.99 18.32
CA GLN A 150 -17.84 9.85 17.45
C GLN A 150 -16.86 9.85 16.26
N GLU A 151 -16.23 8.70 16.01
CA GLU A 151 -15.23 8.51 14.96
C GLU A 151 -15.58 7.30 14.08
N ALA A 152 -15.04 7.30 12.87
CA ALA A 152 -15.17 6.19 11.94
C ALA A 152 -14.42 4.95 12.44
N THR A 153 -14.83 3.78 11.96
CA THR A 153 -14.14 2.53 12.24
C THR A 153 -12.74 2.49 11.63
N GLU A 154 -11.86 1.69 12.24
CA GLU A 154 -10.45 1.52 11.85
C GLU A 154 -10.28 1.11 10.37
N ILE A 155 -11.25 0.40 9.78
CA ILE A 155 -11.26 0.06 8.35
C ILE A 155 -11.22 1.29 7.44
N TYR A 156 -11.97 2.36 7.76
CA TYR A 156 -11.99 3.57 6.94
C TYR A 156 -10.74 4.43 7.14
N HIS A 157 -10.21 4.46 8.37
CA HIS A 157 -8.91 5.07 8.61
C HIS A 157 -7.82 4.36 7.81
N PHE A 158 -7.87 3.03 7.73
CA PHE A 158 -6.91 2.28 6.93
C PHE A 158 -7.03 2.56 5.43
N TYR A 159 -8.25 2.66 4.87
CA TYR A 159 -8.42 3.06 3.47
C TYR A 159 -7.88 4.48 3.20
N ALA A 160 -8.21 5.44 4.06
CA ALA A 160 -7.72 6.81 3.94
C ALA A 160 -6.19 6.86 4.03
N PHE A 161 -5.61 6.14 4.99
CA PHE A 161 -4.17 5.97 5.13
C PHE A 161 -3.55 5.39 3.85
N PHE A 162 -4.07 4.26 3.35
CA PHE A 162 -3.53 3.55 2.20
C PHE A 162 -3.53 4.43 0.94
N ILE A 163 -4.65 5.11 0.65
CA ILE A 163 -4.75 6.00 -0.50
C ILE A 163 -3.82 7.20 -0.34
N SER A 164 -3.79 7.83 0.83
CA SER A 164 -2.94 9.00 1.09
C SER A 164 -1.45 8.65 1.00
N ALA A 165 -1.05 7.50 1.56
CA ALA A 165 0.31 6.99 1.49
C ALA A 165 0.72 6.67 0.05
N GLY A 166 -0.17 6.00 -0.71
CA GLY A 166 0.08 5.66 -2.11
C GLY A 166 0.20 6.91 -3.00
N LEU A 167 -0.66 7.92 -2.78
CA LEU A 167 -0.60 9.19 -3.49
C LEU A 167 0.68 9.97 -3.15
N PHE A 168 1.03 10.07 -1.87
CA PHE A 168 2.24 10.74 -1.42
C PHE A 168 3.50 10.06 -1.98
N SER A 169 3.56 8.74 -1.90
CA SER A 169 4.62 7.92 -2.48
C SER A 169 4.76 8.13 -4.00
N SER A 170 3.64 8.10 -4.72
CA SER A 170 3.60 8.34 -6.16
C SER A 170 4.06 9.75 -6.52
N LEU A 171 3.68 10.75 -5.71
CA LEU A 171 4.12 12.13 -5.88
C LEU A 171 5.64 12.26 -5.68
N VAL A 172 6.22 11.63 -4.66
CA VAL A 172 7.67 11.64 -4.44
C VAL A 172 8.39 11.04 -5.66
N SER A 173 7.96 9.87 -6.13
CA SER A 173 8.54 9.26 -7.33
C SER A 173 8.37 10.12 -8.58
N HIS A 174 7.20 10.73 -8.76
CA HIS A 174 6.90 11.66 -9.85
C HIS A 174 7.87 12.84 -9.84
N VAL A 175 7.99 13.55 -8.71
CA VAL A 175 8.85 14.72 -8.57
C VAL A 175 10.31 14.34 -8.84
N VAL A 176 10.77 13.21 -8.28
CA VAL A 176 12.14 12.77 -8.50
C VAL A 176 12.41 12.43 -9.97
N SER A 177 11.46 11.75 -10.60
CA SER A 177 11.57 11.35 -11.99
C SER A 177 11.51 12.56 -12.94
N ALA A 178 10.59 13.48 -12.72
CA ALA A 178 10.42 14.69 -13.53
C ALA A 178 11.56 15.69 -13.34
N ARG A 179 12.03 15.89 -12.10
CA ARG A 179 12.99 16.96 -11.78
C ARG A 179 14.45 16.54 -11.89
N PHE A 180 14.78 15.29 -11.60
CA PHE A 180 16.16 14.81 -11.57
C PHE A 180 16.46 13.79 -12.66
N ARG A 181 15.63 12.74 -12.80
CA ARG A 181 15.94 11.66 -13.76
C ARG A 181 15.78 12.11 -15.21
N PHE A 182 14.67 12.75 -15.54
CA PHE A 182 14.38 13.13 -16.92
C PHE A 182 15.40 14.12 -17.50
N PRO A 183 15.78 15.22 -16.82
CA PRO A 183 16.82 16.11 -17.32
C PRO A 183 18.18 15.42 -17.49
N ARG A 184 18.54 14.47 -16.60
CA ARG A 184 19.78 13.68 -16.73
C ARG A 184 19.76 12.79 -17.97
N LEU A 185 18.62 12.15 -18.26
CA LEU A 185 18.45 11.34 -19.48
C LEU A 185 18.51 12.20 -20.74
N VAL A 186 17.84 13.36 -20.76
CA VAL A 186 17.91 14.30 -21.89
C VAL A 186 19.33 14.80 -22.08
N ALA A 187 20.05 15.16 -21.01
CA ALA A 187 21.44 15.58 -21.09
C ALA A 187 22.38 14.47 -21.59
N GLN A 188 22.11 13.20 -21.26
CA GLN A 188 22.87 12.06 -21.77
C GLN A 188 22.61 11.82 -23.27
N LEU A 189 21.36 11.95 -23.72
CA LEU A 189 21.00 11.82 -25.13
C LEU A 189 21.48 13.01 -25.97
N ALA A 190 21.52 14.21 -25.38
CA ALA A 190 22.01 15.43 -26.02
C ALA A 190 23.54 15.50 -26.10
N ARG A 191 24.26 14.68 -25.31
CA ARG A 191 25.71 14.53 -25.46
C ARG A 191 25.97 13.85 -26.79
N LYS A 192 26.55 14.61 -27.73
CA LYS A 192 27.01 14.12 -29.02
C LYS A 192 27.86 12.86 -28.79
N PRO A 193 27.61 11.74 -29.50
CA PRO A 193 28.51 10.59 -29.41
C PRO A 193 29.93 11.07 -29.71
N PRO A 194 30.97 10.50 -29.06
CA PRO A 194 32.34 10.84 -29.38
C PRO A 194 32.50 10.76 -30.89
N SER A 195 33.13 11.76 -31.50
CA SER A 195 33.37 11.76 -32.95
C SER A 195 33.97 10.41 -33.33
N GLU A 196 33.62 9.87 -34.50
CA GLU A 196 34.21 8.60 -34.98
C GLU A 196 35.75 8.61 -34.88
N ALA A 197 36.38 9.78 -34.93
CA ALA A 197 37.81 9.95 -34.66
C ALA A 197 38.23 9.55 -33.24
N THR A 198 37.51 9.94 -32.18
CA THR A 198 37.83 9.58 -30.79
C THR A 198 37.53 8.10 -30.49
N ALA A 199 36.48 7.53 -31.10
CA ALA A 199 36.17 6.11 -30.98
C ALA A 199 37.21 5.22 -31.68
N ARG A 200 37.75 5.66 -32.83
CA ARG A 200 38.86 4.97 -33.51
C ARG A 200 40.15 5.04 -32.70
N THR A 201 40.43 6.14 -32.00
CA THR A 201 41.61 6.26 -31.13
C THR A 201 41.54 5.36 -29.90
N SER A 202 40.36 5.20 -29.27
CA SER A 202 40.20 4.31 -28.11
C SER A 202 40.20 2.83 -28.49
N VAL A 203 39.63 2.47 -29.64
CA VAL A 203 39.71 1.11 -30.19
C VAL A 203 41.14 0.78 -30.64
N ALA A 204 41.84 1.70 -31.32
CA ALA A 204 43.24 1.53 -31.70
C ALA A 204 44.17 1.47 -30.47
N ALA A 205 43.94 2.27 -29.42
CA ALA A 205 44.71 2.21 -28.18
C ALA A 205 44.46 0.90 -27.41
N THR A 206 43.23 0.38 -27.42
CA THR A 206 42.86 -0.90 -26.79
C THR A 206 43.37 -2.10 -27.59
N LEU A 207 43.40 -2.02 -28.92
CA LEU A 207 44.07 -3.01 -29.79
C LEU A 207 45.58 -2.98 -29.61
N THR A 208 46.20 -1.81 -29.43
CA THR A 208 47.65 -1.69 -29.22
C THR A 208 48.07 -2.21 -27.84
N SER A 209 47.25 -2.04 -26.80
CA SER A 209 47.48 -2.64 -25.47
C SER A 209 47.18 -4.14 -25.41
N SER A 210 46.27 -4.63 -26.27
CA SER A 210 45.99 -6.06 -26.42
C SER A 210 47.07 -6.77 -27.26
N LEU A 211 47.66 -6.10 -28.24
CA LEU A 211 48.72 -6.67 -29.08
C LEU A 211 50.09 -6.73 -28.37
N THR A 212 50.34 -5.87 -27.39
CA THR A 212 51.57 -5.96 -26.56
C THR A 212 51.51 -7.04 -25.48
N SER A 213 50.33 -7.62 -25.20
CA SER A 213 50.17 -8.73 -24.24
C SER A 213 49.98 -10.11 -24.88
N VAL A 214 49.94 -10.23 -26.21
CA VAL A 214 49.69 -11.50 -26.93
C VAL A 214 50.97 -12.15 -27.48
N ALA A 215 52.12 -11.93 -26.83
CA ALA A 215 53.32 -12.72 -27.12
C ALA A 215 53.29 -14.17 -26.57
N LYS A 216 52.21 -14.62 -25.93
CA LYS A 216 52.03 -16.05 -25.56
C LYS A 216 50.57 -16.51 -25.72
N THR A 217 50.36 -17.39 -26.70
CA THR A 217 49.21 -18.30 -26.96
C THR A 217 47.87 -17.68 -27.44
N PRO A 218 47.22 -18.26 -28.48
CA PRO A 218 45.94 -17.76 -29.01
C PRO A 218 44.70 -18.38 -28.30
N PRO A 219 43.64 -17.60 -27.99
CA PRO A 219 42.34 -18.12 -27.54
C PRO A 219 41.28 -18.14 -28.67
N PRO A 220 40.17 -18.90 -28.50
CA PRO A 220 39.16 -19.13 -29.55
C PRO A 220 38.21 -17.95 -29.79
N VAL A 221 37.76 -17.81 -31.04
CA VAL A 221 37.06 -16.65 -31.65
C VAL A 221 35.56 -16.53 -31.26
N THR A 222 35.08 -17.26 -30.26
CA THR A 222 33.64 -17.31 -29.93
C THR A 222 33.16 -16.16 -29.02
N GLY A 223 34.05 -15.39 -28.39
CA GLY A 223 33.67 -14.34 -27.44
C GLY A 223 33.24 -12.99 -28.03
N ALA A 224 33.59 -12.70 -29.29
CA ALA A 224 33.38 -11.36 -29.87
C ALA A 224 31.93 -11.10 -30.34
N ILE A 225 31.14 -12.16 -30.56
CA ILE A 225 29.75 -12.05 -31.03
C ILE A 225 28.78 -11.88 -29.84
N ALA A 226 29.16 -12.34 -28.64
CA ALA A 226 28.36 -12.17 -27.42
C ALA A 226 28.32 -10.73 -26.89
N ALA A 227 29.32 -9.90 -27.23
CA ALA A 227 29.40 -8.51 -26.79
C ALA A 227 28.46 -7.56 -27.58
N ALA A 228 28.02 -7.96 -28.77
CA ALA A 228 27.12 -7.16 -29.62
C ALA A 228 25.65 -7.27 -29.20
N GLU A 229 25.27 -8.32 -28.46
CA GLU A 229 23.90 -8.54 -27.98
C GLU A 229 23.59 -7.79 -26.65
N ALA A 230 24.62 -7.22 -26.01
CA ALA A 230 24.50 -6.36 -24.84
C ALA A 230 24.19 -4.89 -25.19
N ALA A 231 23.53 -4.64 -26.32
CA ALA A 231 22.96 -3.34 -26.64
C ALA A 231 21.85 -3.02 -25.63
N THR A 232 22.24 -2.35 -24.55
CA THR A 232 21.40 -1.80 -23.48
C THR A 232 20.07 -1.31 -24.08
N PRO A 233 18.89 -1.85 -23.69
CA PRO A 233 17.64 -1.30 -24.18
C PRO A 233 17.62 0.18 -23.76
N ALA A 234 17.39 1.04 -24.76
CA ALA A 234 17.29 2.48 -24.58
C ALA A 234 16.50 2.78 -23.30
N ALA A 235 17.00 3.71 -22.49
CA ALA A 235 16.60 4.00 -21.12
C ALA A 235 15.11 4.34 -20.97
N ALA A 236 14.23 3.35 -21.14
CA ALA A 236 12.80 3.48 -20.96
C ALA A 236 12.55 3.81 -19.49
N ILE A 237 11.85 4.92 -19.24
CA ILE A 237 11.30 5.20 -17.91
C ILE A 237 10.22 4.16 -17.71
N LEU A 238 10.54 3.09 -16.97
CA LEU A 238 9.54 2.13 -16.57
C LEU A 238 8.46 2.90 -15.79
N PRO A 239 7.18 2.76 -16.18
CA PRO A 239 6.10 3.39 -15.44
C PRO A 239 6.16 2.98 -13.97
N SER A 240 5.86 3.91 -13.06
CA SER A 240 5.64 3.57 -11.66
C SER A 240 4.29 2.87 -11.58
N LEU A 241 4.28 1.60 -11.17
CA LEU A 241 3.08 0.82 -10.90
C LEU A 241 3.26 0.12 -9.55
N GLY A 242 2.27 0.22 -8.67
CA GLY A 242 2.23 -0.63 -7.49
C GLY A 242 1.64 0.04 -6.26
N ALA A 243 0.93 -0.77 -5.49
CA ALA A 243 0.52 -0.45 -4.12
C ALA A 243 1.71 -0.42 -3.15
N SER A 244 2.93 -0.70 -3.62
CA SER A 244 4.10 -0.95 -2.79
C SER A 244 4.44 0.23 -1.89
N GLY A 245 4.30 1.47 -2.36
CA GLY A 245 4.50 2.66 -1.53
C GLY A 245 3.57 2.73 -0.31
N ALA A 246 2.29 2.43 -0.51
CA ALA A 246 1.29 2.39 0.57
C ALA A 246 1.54 1.21 1.53
N VAL A 247 1.91 0.04 0.99
CA VAL A 247 2.31 -1.12 1.79
C VAL A 247 3.56 -0.81 2.61
N TYR A 248 4.55 -0.13 2.02
CA TYR A 248 5.76 0.29 2.70
C TYR A 248 5.45 1.24 3.87
N ALA A 249 4.50 2.17 3.67
CA ALA A 249 4.01 3.02 4.75
C ALA A 249 3.37 2.19 5.88
N SER A 250 2.56 1.17 5.55
CA SER A 250 1.98 0.25 6.55
C SER A 250 3.06 -0.52 7.31
N VAL A 251 4.13 -0.95 6.63
CA VAL A 251 5.28 -1.64 7.24
C VAL A 251 5.96 -0.73 8.25
N ILE A 252 6.32 0.50 7.86
CA ILE A 252 6.97 1.48 8.75
C ILE A 252 6.08 1.81 9.94
N LEU A 253 4.81 2.11 9.70
CA LEU A 253 3.86 2.40 10.78
C LEU A 253 3.74 1.23 11.76
N SER A 254 3.68 0.00 11.26
CA SER A 254 3.62 -1.20 12.11
C SER A 254 4.89 -1.41 12.91
N ALA A 255 6.06 -1.13 12.33
CA ALA A 255 7.35 -1.25 13.02
C ALA A 255 7.51 -0.23 14.14
N LEU A 256 7.01 0.99 13.93
CA LEU A 256 7.00 2.03 14.97
C LEU A 256 5.99 1.72 16.07
N ALA A 257 4.80 1.22 15.70
CA ALA A 257 3.75 0.85 16.65
C ALA A 257 4.09 -0.40 17.47
N PHE A 258 4.81 -1.36 16.89
CA PHE A 258 5.13 -2.65 17.50
C PHE A 258 6.62 -3.00 17.32
N PRO A 259 7.55 -2.29 17.98
CA PRO A 259 8.98 -2.43 17.74
C PRO A 259 9.55 -3.81 18.10
N ASN A 260 8.88 -4.52 19.01
CA ASN A 260 9.25 -5.86 19.45
C ASN A 260 8.56 -6.98 18.63
N ALA A 261 7.79 -6.63 17.59
CA ALA A 261 7.15 -7.63 16.75
C ALA A 261 8.19 -8.37 15.90
N GLU A 262 7.96 -9.66 15.69
CA GLU A 262 8.74 -10.46 14.77
C GLU A 262 7.93 -10.76 13.51
N VAL A 263 8.57 -10.59 12.34
CA VAL A 263 7.98 -10.90 11.05
C VAL A 263 8.54 -12.24 10.59
N SER A 264 7.65 -13.18 10.27
CA SER A 264 8.03 -14.43 9.64
C SER A 264 8.11 -14.25 8.13
N LEU A 265 9.27 -14.52 7.54
CA LEU A 265 9.42 -14.54 6.09
C LEU A 265 8.82 -15.83 5.55
N VAL A 266 7.80 -15.71 4.70
CA VAL A 266 7.23 -16.85 3.97
C VAL A 266 8.23 -17.39 2.96
N PHE A 267 9.09 -16.51 2.43
CA PHE A 267 10.09 -16.87 1.43
C PHE A 267 11.32 -15.94 1.49
N PRO A 268 12.54 -16.46 1.69
CA PRO A 268 12.88 -17.82 2.13
C PRO A 268 12.44 -18.08 3.60
N PRO A 269 12.10 -19.33 3.98
CA PRO A 269 11.66 -19.66 5.33
C PRO A 269 12.84 -19.69 6.31
N THR A 270 13.31 -18.51 6.73
CA THR A 270 14.48 -18.34 7.61
C THR A 270 14.13 -18.19 9.08
N GLY A 271 12.87 -18.42 9.46
CA GLY A 271 12.36 -18.16 10.81
C GLY A 271 11.85 -16.73 10.98
N SER A 272 11.62 -16.34 12.23
CA SER A 272 11.14 -15.02 12.59
C SER A 272 12.31 -14.03 12.70
N ILE A 273 12.14 -12.84 12.15
CA ILE A 273 13.14 -11.76 12.21
C ILE A 273 12.48 -10.57 12.90
N PRO A 274 13.16 -9.92 13.87
CA PRO A 274 12.64 -8.69 14.46
C PRO A 274 12.33 -7.65 13.38
N ILE A 275 11.16 -7.03 13.44
CA ILE A 275 10.66 -6.13 12.41
C ILE A 275 11.63 -4.98 12.12
N GLY A 276 12.36 -4.52 13.14
CA GLY A 276 13.39 -3.49 13.00
C GLY A 276 14.50 -3.85 12.01
N TYR A 277 15.02 -5.09 12.06
CA TYR A 277 16.03 -5.55 11.10
C TYR A 277 15.44 -5.68 9.69
N GLY A 278 14.20 -6.18 9.57
CA GLY A 278 13.51 -6.27 8.29
C GLY A 278 13.34 -4.89 7.64
N VAL A 279 12.84 -3.92 8.39
CA VAL A 279 12.67 -2.53 7.96
C VAL A 279 14.01 -1.88 7.62
N GLY A 280 15.03 -2.06 8.46
CA GLY A 280 16.37 -1.53 8.22
C GLY A 280 16.98 -2.08 6.93
N GLY A 281 16.82 -3.38 6.68
CA GLY A 281 17.28 -4.02 5.44
C GLY A 281 16.55 -3.51 4.20
N LEU A 282 15.22 -3.35 4.26
CA LEU A 282 14.43 -2.79 3.16
C LEU A 282 14.84 -1.35 2.84
N LEU A 283 14.97 -0.49 3.86
CA LEU A 283 15.39 0.91 3.69
C LEU A 283 16.82 0.99 3.12
N LEU A 284 17.73 0.15 3.60
CA LEU A 284 19.09 0.08 3.08
C LEU A 284 19.09 -0.31 1.60
N LEU A 285 18.30 -1.32 1.22
CA LEU A 285 18.18 -1.75 -0.17
C LEU A 285 17.65 -0.64 -1.07
N ASP A 286 16.64 0.11 -0.64
CA ASP A 286 16.08 1.22 -1.41
C ASP A 286 17.05 2.40 -1.50
N CYS A 287 17.76 2.73 -0.42
CA CYS A 287 18.80 3.76 -0.44
C CYS A 287 19.94 3.40 -1.40
N VAL A 288 20.48 2.17 -1.30
CA VAL A 288 21.53 1.68 -2.20
C VAL A 288 21.02 1.62 -3.64
N GLY A 289 19.81 1.12 -3.85
CA GLY A 289 19.18 1.06 -5.17
C GLY A 289 18.98 2.44 -5.79
N ALA A 290 18.52 3.42 -5.02
CA ALA A 290 18.38 4.81 -5.47
C ALA A 290 19.74 5.44 -5.80
N LEU A 291 20.77 5.22 -4.97
CA LEU A 291 22.13 5.73 -5.18
C LEU A 291 22.82 5.10 -6.39
N ARG A 292 22.65 3.79 -6.59
CA ARG A 292 23.24 3.03 -7.71
C ARG A 292 22.41 3.09 -8.99
N GLY A 293 21.22 3.70 -8.95
CA GLY A 293 20.34 3.83 -10.10
C GLY A 293 19.68 2.51 -10.55
N TRP A 294 19.46 1.57 -9.63
CA TRP A 294 18.73 0.34 -9.92
C TRP A 294 17.29 0.65 -10.34
N ARG A 295 16.76 -0.12 -11.30
CA ARG A 295 15.44 0.10 -11.91
C ARG A 295 14.50 -1.09 -11.74
N ILE A 296 14.87 -2.05 -10.90
CA ILE A 296 14.07 -3.25 -10.61
C ILE A 296 12.85 -2.88 -9.75
N MET A 297 12.97 -1.84 -8.91
CA MET A 297 11.89 -1.31 -8.07
C MET A 297 11.84 0.21 -8.08
N ASP A 298 10.70 0.79 -7.72
CA ASP A 298 10.57 2.23 -7.54
C ASP A 298 11.04 2.67 -6.15
N HIS A 299 12.37 2.72 -5.99
CA HIS A 299 13.02 3.06 -4.72
C HIS A 299 12.55 4.39 -4.12
N TYR A 300 12.27 5.41 -4.96
CA TYR A 300 11.80 6.70 -4.45
C TYR A 300 10.34 6.65 -4.00
N ALA A 301 9.50 5.85 -4.65
CA ALA A 301 8.16 5.57 -4.16
C ALA A 301 8.23 4.88 -2.79
N HIS A 302 9.09 3.87 -2.61
CA HIS A 302 9.25 3.18 -1.32
C HIS A 302 9.72 4.13 -0.22
N LEU A 303 10.74 4.93 -0.47
CA LEU A 303 11.23 5.93 0.48
C LEU A 303 10.17 7.01 0.79
N GLY A 304 9.38 7.43 -0.20
CA GLY A 304 8.23 8.33 0.02
C GLY A 304 7.16 7.69 0.89
N GLY A 305 6.85 6.41 0.68
CA GLY A 305 5.96 5.62 1.53
C GLY A 305 6.49 5.49 2.95
N ALA A 306 7.79 5.25 3.10
CA ALA A 306 8.43 5.17 4.41
C ALA A 306 8.31 6.49 5.19
N ALA A 307 8.61 7.61 4.53
CA ALA A 307 8.45 8.94 5.11
C ALA A 307 6.99 9.20 5.52
N PHE A 308 6.02 8.85 4.68
CA PHE A 308 4.61 8.98 5.01
C PHE A 308 4.22 8.11 6.23
N GLY A 309 4.73 6.88 6.32
CA GLY A 309 4.50 6.00 7.46
C GLY A 309 4.97 6.61 8.79
N VAL A 310 6.17 7.20 8.81
CA VAL A 310 6.69 7.94 9.98
C VAL A 310 5.80 9.13 10.32
N LEU A 311 5.46 9.96 9.32
CA LEU A 311 4.64 11.16 9.52
C LEU A 311 3.24 10.80 10.03
N TYR A 312 2.63 9.75 9.51
CA TYR A 312 1.31 9.31 9.94
C TYR A 312 1.33 8.71 11.35
N TYR A 313 2.38 7.96 11.71
CA TYR A 313 2.56 7.48 13.07
C TYR A 313 2.65 8.66 14.06
N ALA A 314 3.41 9.70 13.72
CA ALA A 314 3.60 10.86 14.59
C ALA A 314 2.37 11.76 14.70
N TYR A 315 1.64 11.98 13.59
CA TYR A 315 0.62 13.03 13.52
C TYR A 315 -0.74 12.61 12.95
N GLY A 316 -0.84 11.45 12.30
CA GLY A 316 -2.01 11.07 11.49
C GLY A 316 -3.30 11.01 12.30
N MET A 317 -3.29 10.27 13.42
CA MET A 317 -4.49 10.14 14.27
C MET A 317 -4.86 11.45 14.98
N GLN A 318 -3.85 12.23 15.40
CA GLN A 318 -4.06 13.56 15.99
C GLN A 318 -4.65 14.55 14.98
N ALA A 319 -4.25 14.47 13.71
CA ALA A 319 -4.80 15.30 12.65
C ALA A 319 -6.29 14.99 12.39
N TRP A 320 -6.67 13.71 12.39
CA TRP A 320 -8.07 13.31 12.32
C TRP A 320 -8.87 13.86 13.50
N ASP A 321 -8.37 13.70 14.72
CA ASP A 321 -9.03 14.20 15.92
C ASP A 321 -9.17 15.73 15.91
N ALA A 322 -8.09 16.46 15.62
CA ALA A 322 -8.12 17.91 15.51
C ALA A 322 -9.14 18.39 14.46
N THR A 323 -9.25 17.67 13.33
CA THR A 323 -10.24 17.98 12.30
C THR A 323 -11.65 17.73 12.80
N ARG A 324 -11.92 16.60 13.47
CA ARG A 324 -13.21 16.30 14.08
C ARG A 324 -13.61 17.34 15.12
N VAL A 325 -12.70 17.71 16.03
CA VAL A 325 -12.94 18.74 17.06
C VAL A 325 -13.27 20.08 16.43
N ARG A 326 -12.58 20.49 15.35
CA ARG A 326 -12.87 21.75 14.65
C ARG A 326 -14.25 21.73 13.99
N LEU A 327 -14.59 20.67 13.26
CA LEU A 327 -15.85 20.57 12.52
C LEU A 327 -17.05 20.37 13.46
N MET A 328 -16.93 19.46 14.43
CA MET A 328 -18.03 19.14 15.35
C MET A 328 -18.14 20.12 16.51
N GLY A 329 -17.03 20.69 16.98
CA GLY A 329 -17.04 21.74 18.01
C GLY A 329 -17.78 22.99 17.52
N ALA A 330 -17.53 23.43 16.29
CA ALA A 330 -18.30 24.50 15.67
C ALA A 330 -19.81 24.16 15.59
N THR A 331 -20.13 22.92 15.23
CA THR A 331 -21.52 22.45 15.12
C THR A 331 -22.23 22.38 16.48
N GLN A 332 -21.55 21.93 17.54
CA GLN A 332 -22.11 21.88 18.89
C GLN A 332 -22.31 23.29 19.47
N GLN A 333 -21.38 24.21 19.21
CA GLN A 333 -21.52 25.62 19.61
C GLN A 333 -22.70 26.28 18.89
N LEU A 334 -22.88 26.04 17.58
CA LEU A 334 -24.03 26.55 16.83
C LEU A 334 -25.36 25.98 17.33
N LYS A 335 -25.42 24.67 17.64
CA LYS A 335 -26.62 24.06 18.25
C LYS A 335 -26.93 24.68 19.60
N LYS A 336 -25.92 24.86 20.46
CA LYS A 336 -26.07 25.51 21.76
C LYS A 336 -26.57 26.95 21.61
N TRP A 337 -25.99 27.73 20.70
CA TRP A 337 -26.41 29.10 20.41
C TRP A 337 -27.86 29.17 19.91
N SER A 338 -28.22 28.35 18.92
CA SER A 338 -29.59 28.29 18.39
C SER A 338 -30.64 27.82 19.42
N SER A 339 -30.23 27.06 20.43
CA SER A 339 -31.09 26.65 21.54
C SER A 339 -31.26 27.75 22.60
N ILE A 340 -30.29 28.66 22.72
CA ILE A 340 -30.36 29.83 23.61
C ILE A 340 -31.24 30.92 22.97
N GLU A 341 -31.21 31.07 21.64
CA GLU A 341 -32.02 32.04 20.89
C GLU A 341 -33.51 31.65 20.71
N ARG A 342 -33.96 30.51 21.25
CA ARG A 342 -35.40 30.18 21.34
C ARG A 342 -35.93 30.37 22.77
N PRO A 343 -36.19 31.60 23.23
CA PRO A 343 -36.97 31.80 24.45
C PRO A 343 -38.45 31.52 24.15
N GLY A 344 -39.03 30.50 24.79
CA GLY A 344 -40.48 30.40 25.01
C GLY A 344 -41.32 29.63 23.99
N SER A 345 -41.42 28.31 24.16
CA SER A 345 -42.66 27.57 23.87
C SER A 345 -42.84 26.51 24.95
N LYS A 346 -43.20 26.94 26.15
CA LYS A 346 -43.68 26.07 27.22
C LYS A 346 -45.14 26.42 27.51
N GLY A 347 -46.02 25.44 27.29
CA GLY A 347 -47.18 25.17 28.14
C GLY A 347 -48.38 26.11 28.01
N GLY A 348 -49.24 25.88 27.02
CA GLY A 348 -50.65 26.26 27.10
C GLY A 348 -51.47 25.11 27.70
N ASN A 349 -51.87 25.25 28.96
CA ASN A 349 -52.78 24.38 29.69
C ASN A 349 -54.09 24.11 28.91
N ARG A 350 -54.48 22.85 28.75
CA ARG A 350 -55.89 22.47 28.57
C ARG A 350 -56.46 22.10 29.95
N THR A 351 -57.12 23.06 30.58
CA THR A 351 -58.11 22.79 31.63
C THR A 351 -59.44 22.42 30.97
N GLY A 352 -60.12 21.44 31.56
CA GLY A 352 -61.32 20.83 31.00
C GLY A 352 -62.56 21.72 30.98
N ALA A 353 -63.49 21.26 30.15
CA ALA A 353 -64.93 21.29 30.33
C ALA A 353 -65.49 20.06 29.59
#